data_AF-A0A183ELR5-F1
#
_entry.id   AF-A0A183ELR5-F1
#
_cell.length_a   1.000
_cell.length_b   1.000
_cell.length_c   1.000
_cell.angle_alpha   90.00
_cell.angle_beta   90.00
_cell.angle_gamma   90.00
#
_symmetry.space_group_name_H-M   'P 1'
#
loop_
_entity.id
_entity.type
_entity.pdbx_description
1 polymer ?
#
loop_
_entity_poly.entity_id
_entity_poly.type
_entity_poly.pdbx_seq_one_letter_code
_entity_poly.pdbx_strand_id
1 'polypeptide(L)'
;MQWNDYKLTWDPEKWNNIRKLHVPSDQIWIPDILLYNNADGEPHITIMSDALVYYTGAVVWKPPSIYKSFCPSNPTDNIETRYDENGKEYQFLEQGMDLSSYYPSREWDLISLTSRRHERLYPGCCGQEFYIDVTFDLSLRRKTLFYTVNL
;
A
#
# COMPACT_ATOMS: atom_id res chain seq x y z
N MET A 1 -3.46 1.93 6.62
CA MET A 1 -4.81 2.28 6.11
C MET A 1 -5.49 3.21 7.09
N GLN A 2 -6.31 4.11 6.57
CA GLN A 2 -7.14 4.98 7.38
C GLN A 2 -8.50 5.16 6.70
N TRP A 3 -9.58 4.99 7.45
CA TRP A 3 -10.95 5.25 7.00
C TRP A 3 -11.76 5.85 8.15
N ASN A 4 -13.00 6.22 7.86
CA ASN A 4 -13.92 6.74 8.85
C ASN A 4 -15.14 5.82 8.94
N ASP A 5 -15.47 5.35 10.14
CA ASP A 5 -16.66 4.55 10.43
C ASP A 5 -17.57 5.31 11.40
N TYR A 6 -18.76 5.67 10.93
CA TYR A 6 -19.73 6.42 11.71
C TYR A 6 -20.29 5.63 12.91
N LYS A 7 -20.27 4.29 12.85
CA LYS A 7 -20.74 3.43 13.95
C LYS A 7 -19.76 3.36 15.11
N LEU A 8 -18.49 3.67 14.87
CA LEU A 8 -17.42 3.66 15.86
C LEU A 8 -17.18 5.05 16.47
N THR A 9 -18.22 5.89 16.51
CA THR A 9 -18.16 7.22 17.11
C THR A 9 -18.71 7.20 18.54
N TRP A 10 -18.08 7.94 19.44
CA TRP A 10 -18.59 8.12 20.80
C TRP A 10 -18.22 9.48 21.38
N ASP A 11 -18.92 9.87 22.44
CA ASP A 11 -18.66 11.08 23.21
C ASP A 11 -17.68 10.78 24.35
N PRO A 12 -16.44 11.30 24.32
CA PRO A 12 -15.44 11.02 25.35
C PRO A 12 -15.91 11.40 26.76
N GLU A 13 -16.74 12.44 26.91
CA GLU A 13 -17.20 12.91 28.23
C GLU A 13 -18.05 11.85 28.95
N LYS A 14 -18.80 11.04 28.18
CA LYS A 14 -19.61 9.94 28.72
C LYS A 14 -18.79 8.68 29.03
N TRP A 15 -17.56 8.61 28.53
CA TRP A 15 -16.70 7.43 28.59
C TRP A 15 -15.34 7.78 29.20
N ASN A 16 -15.34 8.51 30.33
CA ASN A 16 -14.14 8.82 31.12
C ASN A 16 -13.00 9.46 30.29
N ASN A 17 -13.35 10.34 29.34
CA ASN A 17 -12.42 11.00 28.41
C ASN A 17 -11.56 10.05 27.55
N ILE A 18 -12.02 8.81 27.34
CA ILE A 18 -11.37 7.90 26.41
C ILE A 18 -11.54 8.43 24.99
N ARG A 19 -10.43 8.70 24.29
CA ARG A 19 -10.42 9.26 22.93
C ARG A 19 -9.97 8.27 21.87
N LYS A 20 -9.33 7.16 22.26
CA LYS A 20 -8.86 6.13 21.35
C LYS A 20 -8.88 4.76 22.02
N LEU A 21 -9.09 3.72 21.21
CA LEU A 21 -9.17 2.33 21.63
C LEU A 21 -8.40 1.45 20.65
N HIS A 22 -7.77 0.40 21.17
CA HIS A 22 -7.26 -0.70 20.34
C HIS A 22 -8.38 -1.73 20.23
N VAL A 23 -8.76 -2.06 19.00
CA VAL A 23 -9.82 -3.01 18.69
C VAL A 23 -9.25 -4.07 17.74
N PRO A 24 -9.40 -5.37 18.05
CA PRO A 24 -9.01 -6.43 17.13
C PRO A 24 -9.65 -6.24 15.74
N SER A 25 -8.86 -6.36 14.68
CA SER A 25 -9.33 -6.07 13.31
C SER A 25 -10.41 -7.03 12.81
N ASP A 26 -10.55 -8.20 13.43
CA ASP A 26 -11.59 -9.20 13.13
C ASP A 26 -12.98 -8.83 13.70
N GLN A 27 -13.06 -7.84 14.59
CA GLN A 27 -14.31 -7.37 15.20
C GLN A 27 -14.91 -6.15 14.50
N ILE A 28 -14.20 -5.57 13.54
CA ILE A 28 -14.63 -4.40 12.79
C ILE A 28 -14.58 -4.69 11.29
N TRP A 29 -15.29 -3.88 10.51
CA TRP A 29 -15.11 -3.92 9.08
C TRP A 29 -13.71 -3.41 8.72
N ILE A 30 -13.03 -4.15 7.83
CA ILE A 30 -11.74 -3.79 7.26
C ILE A 30 -11.85 -3.75 5.73
N PRO A 31 -11.08 -2.90 5.05
CA PRO A 31 -11.04 -2.91 3.59
C PRO A 31 -10.29 -4.14 3.08
N ASP A 32 -10.82 -4.74 2.00
CA ASP A 32 -10.16 -5.83 1.29
C ASP A 32 -9.02 -5.27 0.42
N ILE A 33 -7.77 -5.53 0.82
CA ILE A 33 -6.58 -5.18 0.05
C ILE A 33 -5.93 -6.46 -0.48
N LEU A 34 -5.64 -6.46 -1.77
CA LEU A 34 -5.02 -7.58 -2.47
C LEU A 34 -3.83 -7.15 -3.33
N LEU A 35 -2.79 -7.97 -3.33
CA LEU A 35 -1.66 -7.83 -4.24
C LEU A 35 -2.00 -8.50 -5.59
N TYR A 36 -2.16 -7.70 -6.64
CA TYR A 36 -2.52 -8.19 -7.97
C TYR A 36 -1.47 -9.10 -8.61
N ASN A 37 -0.20 -8.73 -8.55
CA ASN A 37 0.92 -9.51 -9.10
C ASN A 37 1.55 -10.45 -8.06
N ASN A 38 0.73 -11.07 -7.22
CA ASN A 38 1.18 -11.99 -6.19
C ASN A 38 1.86 -13.24 -6.78
N ALA A 39 2.97 -13.65 -6.16
CA ALA A 39 3.77 -14.81 -6.54
C ALA A 39 3.73 -15.96 -5.52
N ASP A 40 3.03 -15.79 -4.39
CA ASP A 40 3.05 -16.73 -3.26
C ASP A 40 1.77 -17.56 -3.11
N GLY A 41 0.71 -17.23 -3.85
CA GLY A 41 -0.61 -17.85 -3.71
C GLY A 41 -1.52 -17.20 -2.66
N GLU A 42 -0.98 -16.35 -1.77
CA GLU A 42 -1.73 -15.59 -0.76
C GLU A 42 -1.71 -14.09 -1.10
N PRO A 43 -2.73 -13.57 -1.83
CA PRO A 43 -2.75 -12.17 -2.25
C PRO A 43 -3.24 -11.20 -1.17
N HIS A 44 -3.90 -11.70 -0.13
CA HIS A 44 -4.52 -10.90 0.93
C HIS A 44 -3.62 -10.79 2.17
N ILE A 45 -3.96 -9.87 3.08
CA ILE A 45 -3.26 -9.70 4.35
C ILE A 45 -3.53 -10.91 5.25
N THR A 46 -2.47 -11.62 5.64
CA THR A 46 -2.56 -12.86 6.43
C THR A 46 -2.36 -12.65 7.94
N ILE A 47 -1.66 -11.58 8.32
CA ILE A 47 -1.39 -11.26 9.73
C ILE A 47 -2.36 -10.18 10.19
N MET A 48 -3.31 -10.56 11.04
CA MET A 48 -4.24 -9.64 11.69
C MET A 48 -3.56 -8.93 12.86
N SER A 49 -3.90 -7.67 13.05
CA SER A 49 -3.39 -6.82 14.14
C SER A 49 -4.50 -5.91 14.64
N ASP A 50 -4.38 -5.41 15.86
CA ASP A 50 -5.32 -4.42 16.36
C ASP A 50 -5.34 -3.17 15.47
N ALA A 51 -6.54 -2.64 15.27
CA ALA A 51 -6.78 -1.34 14.70
C ALA A 51 -6.91 -0.30 15.82
N LEU A 52 -6.41 0.91 15.55
CA LEU A 52 -6.57 2.05 16.44
C LEU A 52 -7.82 2.83 16.02
N VAL A 53 -8.84 2.83 16.87
CA VAL A 53 -10.11 3.53 16.64
C VAL A 53 -10.14 4.80 17.48
N TYR A 54 -10.47 5.93 16.87
CA TYR A 54 -10.64 7.22 17.53
C TYR A 54 -12.12 7.52 17.77
N TYR A 55 -12.42 8.31 18.80
CA TYR A 55 -13.79 8.70 19.16
C TYR A 55 -14.57 9.42 18.04
N THR A 56 -13.83 10.02 17.10
CA THR A 56 -14.38 10.68 15.91
C THR A 56 -14.86 9.71 14.82
N GLY A 57 -14.68 8.39 15.01
CA GLY A 57 -14.96 7.36 14.01
C GLY A 57 -13.76 7.06 13.10
N ALA A 58 -12.66 7.83 13.21
CA ALA A 58 -11.46 7.56 12.43
C ALA A 58 -10.80 6.25 12.88
N VAL A 59 -10.56 5.35 11.94
CA VAL A 59 -9.90 4.06 12.18
C VAL A 59 -8.57 4.05 11.46
N VAL A 60 -7.50 3.67 12.16
CA VAL A 60 -6.16 3.50 11.61
C VAL A 60 -5.74 2.05 11.82
N TRP A 61 -5.53 1.34 10.72
CA TRP A 61 -5.08 -0.05 10.75
C TRP A 61 -3.81 -0.21 9.92
N LYS A 62 -2.76 -0.77 10.52
CA LYS A 62 -1.43 -0.93 9.93
C LYS A 62 -0.92 -2.35 10.22
N PRO A 63 -1.49 -3.38 9.56
CA PRO A 63 -1.06 -4.75 9.77
C PRO A 63 0.34 -4.96 9.19
N PRO A 64 1.19 -5.78 9.83
CA PRO A 64 2.41 -6.26 9.20
C PRO A 64 2.03 -7.18 8.04
N SER A 65 2.78 -7.13 6.93
CA SER A 65 2.51 -7.98 5.77
C SER A 65 3.80 -8.29 5.02
N ILE A 66 3.93 -9.53 4.56
CA ILE A 66 5.01 -9.98 3.69
C ILE A 66 4.40 -10.21 2.32
N TYR A 67 4.83 -9.40 1.34
CA TYR A 67 4.36 -9.50 -0.03
C TYR A 67 5.44 -10.13 -0.91
N LYS A 68 5.09 -11.19 -1.64
CA LYS A 68 5.92 -11.72 -2.72
C LYS A 68 5.25 -11.38 -4.04
N SER A 69 5.93 -10.56 -4.84
CA SER A 69 5.43 -10.09 -6.13
C SER A 69 6.25 -10.66 -7.28
N PHE A 70 5.60 -10.87 -8.42
CA PHE A 70 6.29 -11.09 -9.67
C PHE A 70 6.80 -9.76 -10.23
N CYS A 71 8.11 -9.69 -10.46
CA CYS A 71 8.76 -8.61 -11.19
C CYS A 71 9.40 -9.22 -12.46
N PRO A 72 8.96 -8.86 -13.67
CA PRO A 72 9.62 -9.29 -14.89
C PRO A 72 11.06 -8.76 -14.92
N SER A 73 12.01 -9.58 -15.39
CA SER A 73 13.46 -9.28 -15.39
C SER A 73 13.89 -8.15 -16.32
N ASN A 74 12.95 -7.50 -17.02
CA ASN A 74 13.22 -6.32 -17.83
C ASN A 74 12.61 -5.10 -17.13
N PRO A 75 13.43 -4.31 -16.40
CA PRO A 75 13.00 -3.00 -15.96
C PRO A 75 12.93 -2.11 -17.20
N THR A 76 11.76 -1.96 -17.79
CA THR A 76 11.52 -0.79 -18.64
C THR A 76 11.43 0.41 -17.71
N ASP A 77 12.58 1.04 -17.48
CA ASP A 77 12.67 2.40 -16.95
C ASP A 77 11.95 3.31 -17.93
N ASN A 78 10.76 3.76 -17.55
CA ASN A 78 10.09 4.91 -18.15
C ASN A 78 9.24 5.56 -17.05
N ILE A 79 9.80 6.58 -16.40
CA ILE A 79 8.99 7.56 -15.69
C ILE A 79 8.56 8.57 -16.76
N GLU A 80 7.31 8.48 -17.18
CA GLU A 80 6.68 9.43 -18.06
C GLU A 80 5.64 10.24 -17.29
N THR A 81 5.78 11.57 -17.34
CA THR A 81 4.66 12.49 -17.11
C THR A 81 3.84 12.48 -18.40
N ARG A 82 2.67 11.82 -18.42
CA ARG A 82 1.80 11.78 -19.60
C ARG A 82 0.56 12.64 -19.40
N TYR A 83 0.12 13.22 -20.50
CA TYR A 83 -1.18 13.86 -20.65
C TYR A 83 -2.05 12.93 -21.50
N ASP A 84 -3.33 12.79 -21.16
CA ASP A 84 -4.32 12.19 -22.07
C ASP A 84 -4.42 13.01 -23.37
N GLU A 85 -4.93 12.44 -24.46
CA GLU A 85 -5.25 13.14 -25.72
C GLU A 85 -6.22 14.33 -25.52
N ASN A 86 -6.90 14.35 -24.36
CA ASN A 86 -7.77 15.42 -23.89
C ASN A 86 -7.12 16.40 -22.88
N GLY A 87 -5.82 16.29 -22.62
CA GLY A 87 -5.08 17.19 -21.72
C GLY A 87 -5.29 16.95 -20.22
N LYS A 88 -5.81 15.78 -19.82
CA LYS A 88 -6.08 15.45 -18.40
C LYS A 88 -4.84 14.86 -17.73
N GLU A 89 -4.43 15.50 -16.62
CA GLU A 89 -3.28 15.12 -15.78
C GLU A 89 -3.66 14.00 -14.79
N TYR A 90 -2.74 13.06 -14.55
CA TYR A 90 -2.82 12.08 -13.45
C TYR A 90 -1.71 12.31 -12.42
N GLN A 91 -1.93 11.84 -11.18
CA GLN A 91 -1.03 12.12 -10.06
C GLN A 91 0.15 11.15 -10.01
N PHE A 92 1.35 11.71 -10.12
CA PHE A 92 2.61 11.04 -9.83
C PHE A 92 3.07 11.42 -8.42
N LEU A 93 3.38 10.43 -7.58
CA LEU A 93 3.98 10.65 -6.27
C LEU A 93 5.46 10.25 -6.35
N GLU A 94 6.34 11.25 -6.32
CA GLU A 94 7.80 11.08 -6.36
C GLU A 94 8.32 10.25 -5.18
N GLN A 95 7.68 10.38 -4.02
CA GLN A 95 7.90 9.54 -2.86
C GLN A 95 6.65 8.70 -2.59
N GLY A 96 6.66 7.47 -3.09
CA GLY A 96 5.48 6.61 -3.03
C GLY A 96 5.19 5.95 -1.69
N MET A 97 6.23 5.77 -0.86
CA MET A 97 6.13 5.12 0.45
C MET A 97 7.00 5.86 1.48
N ASP A 98 6.59 5.78 2.74
CA ASP A 98 7.42 6.21 3.86
C ASP A 98 8.60 5.24 4.04
N LEU A 99 9.82 5.77 3.94
CA LEU A 99 11.08 5.03 4.12
C LEU A 99 11.74 5.32 5.47
N SER A 100 11.07 6.02 6.39
CA SER A 100 11.60 6.35 7.73
C SER A 100 12.08 5.13 8.51
N SER A 101 11.44 3.97 8.30
CA SER A 101 11.75 2.70 8.95
C SER A 101 12.41 1.68 8.01
N TYR A 102 12.97 2.13 6.87
CA TYR A 102 13.64 1.25 5.91
C TYR A 102 14.96 0.73 6.48
N TYR A 103 15.11 -0.61 6.45
CA TYR A 103 16.37 -1.26 6.79
C TYR A 103 17.17 -1.57 5.51
N PRO A 104 18.39 -1.02 5.33
CA PRO A 104 19.13 -1.14 4.08
C PRO A 104 19.58 -2.58 3.81
N SER A 105 19.30 -3.07 2.60
CA SER A 105 19.77 -4.38 2.16
C SER A 105 21.29 -4.43 1.97
N ARG A 106 21.88 -5.59 2.26
CA ARG A 106 23.31 -5.87 2.02
C ARG A 106 23.61 -6.18 0.55
N GLU A 107 22.61 -6.61 -0.20
CA GLU A 107 22.77 -7.07 -1.59
C GLU A 107 22.23 -6.07 -2.61
N TRP A 108 21.29 -5.22 -2.21
CA TRP A 108 20.59 -4.30 -3.11
C TRP A 108 20.62 -2.87 -2.57
N ASP A 109 20.86 -1.93 -3.46
CA ASP A 109 20.61 -0.49 -3.28
C ASP A 109 19.19 -0.18 -3.77
N LEU A 110 18.41 0.55 -2.97
CA LEU A 110 17.17 1.17 -3.42
C LEU A 110 17.52 2.48 -4.11
N ILE A 111 17.33 2.55 -5.42
CA ILE A 111 17.64 3.75 -6.22
C ILE A 111 16.47 4.73 -6.17
N SER A 112 15.25 4.25 -6.43
CA SER A 112 14.04 5.06 -6.43
C SER A 112 12.82 4.24 -6.03
N LEU A 113 11.83 4.93 -5.47
CA LEU A 113 10.55 4.37 -5.07
C LEU A 113 9.44 5.37 -5.36
N THR A 114 8.69 5.09 -6.43
CA THR A 114 7.57 5.93 -6.85
C THR A 114 6.26 5.17 -6.69
N SER A 115 5.13 5.90 -6.63
CA SER A 115 3.81 5.27 -6.62
C SER A 115 2.83 5.98 -7.55
N ARG A 116 1.92 5.21 -8.13
CA ARG A 116 0.88 5.65 -9.06
C ARG A 116 -0.46 5.10 -8.63
N ARG A 117 -1.48 5.95 -8.52
CA ARG A 117 -2.87 5.54 -8.28
C ARG A 117 -3.63 5.57 -9.62
N HIS A 118 -4.27 4.45 -9.99
CA HIS A 118 -5.07 4.35 -11.20
C HIS A 118 -6.54 4.10 -10.87
N GLU A 119 -7.41 4.60 -11.75
CA GLU A 119 -8.83 4.25 -11.79
C GLU A 119 -9.06 3.46 -13.08
N ARG A 120 -9.22 2.14 -12.97
CA ARG A 120 -9.37 1.22 -14.09
C ARG A 120 -10.79 0.70 -14.19
N LEU A 121 -11.44 0.93 -15.33
CA LEU A 121 -12.68 0.25 -15.67
C LEU A 121 -12.37 -1.15 -16.23
N TYR A 122 -13.10 -2.16 -15.78
CA TYR A 122 -13.08 -3.50 -16.36
C TYR A 122 -14.45 -3.78 -17.00
N PRO A 123 -14.64 -3.45 -18.30
CA PRO A 123 -15.91 -3.65 -18.97
C PRO A 123 -16.35 -5.12 -18.92
N GLY A 124 -17.61 -5.35 -18.54
CA GLY A 124 -18.24 -6.68 -18.61
C GLY A 124 -18.00 -7.61 -17.42
N CYS A 125 -17.32 -7.17 -16.35
CA CYS A 125 -17.03 -8.06 -15.22
C CYS A 125 -18.03 -7.92 -14.05
N CYS A 126 -18.26 -6.72 -13.49
CA CYS A 126 -18.96 -6.63 -12.18
C CYS A 126 -19.84 -5.38 -11.95
N GLY A 127 -20.24 -4.65 -12.99
CA GLY A 127 -21.17 -3.51 -12.85
C GLY A 127 -20.63 -2.26 -12.13
N GLN A 128 -19.41 -2.30 -11.58
CA GLN A 128 -18.72 -1.14 -11.01
C GLN A 128 -18.07 -0.29 -12.11
N GLU A 129 -18.17 1.04 -12.00
CA GLU A 129 -17.65 1.98 -13.01
C GLU A 129 -16.11 2.07 -13.05
N PHE A 130 -15.42 1.81 -11.94
CA PHE A 130 -13.96 1.75 -11.89
C PHE A 130 -13.46 1.01 -10.65
N TYR A 131 -12.29 0.42 -10.76
CA TYR A 131 -11.51 -0.17 -9.68
C TYR A 131 -10.30 0.71 -9.43
N ILE A 132 -9.99 0.94 -8.16
CA ILE A 132 -8.81 1.71 -7.77
C ILE A 132 -7.68 0.73 -7.51
N ASP A 133 -6.55 0.93 -8.18
CA ASP A 133 -5.29 0.26 -7.87
C ASP A 133 -4.20 1.27 -7.52
N VAL A 134 -3.25 0.83 -6.71
CA VAL A 134 -2.04 1.59 -6.40
C VAL A 134 -0.85 0.72 -6.78
N THR A 135 -0.05 1.23 -7.73
CA THR A 135 1.17 0.59 -8.21
C THR A 135 2.37 1.23 -7.53
N PHE A 136 3.24 0.41 -6.96
CA PHE A 136 4.53 0.84 -6.41
C PHE A 136 5.64 0.38 -7.35
N ASP A 137 6.50 1.30 -7.77
CA ASP A 137 7.63 1.02 -8.65
C ASP A 137 8.94 1.12 -7.87
N LEU A 138 9.60 -0.02 -7.69
CA LEU A 138 10.86 -0.13 -6.97
C LEU A 138 12.02 -0.26 -7.98
N SER A 139 12.90 0.74 -8.05
CA SER A 139 14.16 0.61 -8.80
C SER A 139 15.26 0.16 -7.86
N LEU A 140 15.78 -1.05 -8.10
CA LEU A 140 16.80 -1.69 -7.28
C LEU A 140 18.07 -1.93 -8.10
N ARG A 141 19.24 -1.67 -7.49
CA ARG A 141 20.56 -1.98 -8.06
C ARG A 141 21.30 -2.99 -7.20
N ARG A 142 21.83 -4.04 -7.83
CA ARG A 142 22.63 -5.05 -7.12
C ARG A 142 24.00 -4.48 -6.73
N LYS A 143 24.43 -4.74 -5.49
CA LYS A 143 25.79 -4.45 -5.01
C LYS A 143 26.77 -5.51 -5.53
N THR A 144 27.86 -5.08 -6.14
CA THR A 144 28.84 -5.97 -6.79
C THR A 144 29.87 -6.59 -5.84
N LEU A 145 30.03 -6.03 -4.63
CA LEU A 145 31.10 -6.40 -3.69
C LEU A 145 31.12 -7.88 -3.28
N PHE A 146 29.96 -8.53 -3.15
CA PHE A 146 29.90 -9.96 -2.80
C PHE A 146 30.49 -10.85 -3.90
N TYR A 147 30.28 -10.49 -5.16
CA TYR A 147 30.74 -11.27 -6.32
C TYR A 147 32.19 -10.97 -6.67
N THR A 148 32.71 -9.78 -6.39
CA THR A 148 34.11 -9.45 -6.68
C THR A 148 35.10 -10.13 -5.72
N VAL A 149 34.67 -10.49 -4.50
CA VAL A 149 35.55 -11.05 -3.46
C VAL A 149 35.46 -12.58 -3.37
N ASN A 150 34.34 -13.18 -3.79
CA ASN A 150 34.08 -14.62 -3.65
C ASN A 150 34.01 -15.39 -4.98
N LEU A 151 34.40 -14.78 -6.11
CA LEU A 151 34.62 -15.49 -7.39
C LEU A 151 36.10 -15.72 -7.65
#